data_AF-A0A9D6DHY5-F1
#
_entry.id   AF-A0A9D6DHY5-F1
#
_cell.length_a   1.000
_cell.length_b   1.000
_cell.length_c   1.000
_cell.angle_alpha   90.00
_cell.angle_beta   90.00
_cell.angle_gamma   90.00
#
_symmetry.space_group_name_H-M   'P 1'
#
loop_
_entity.id
_entity.type
_entity.pdbx_description
1 polymer ?
#
loop_
_entity_poly.entity_id
_entity_poly.type
_entity_poly.pdbx_seq_one_letter_code
_entity_poly.pdbx_strand_id
1 'polypeptide(L)'
;MMTTRRAFVMTLAGALLATPLSAAAQPRRPARIGVLLFSTPAADPNISTFRQAIRDLGWVEGRNLTLEYRYAEGRVERLSGL
;
A
#
# COMPACT_ATOMS: atom_id res chain seq x y z
N MET A 1 38.61 -28.20 25.02
CA MET A 1 39.12 -27.28 23.98
C MET A 1 38.74 -25.86 24.43
N MET A 2 39.65 -25.13 25.09
CA MET A 2 39.36 -23.81 25.66
C MET A 2 39.41 -22.74 24.56
N THR A 3 38.24 -22.33 24.05
CA THR A 3 38.12 -21.18 23.16
C THR A 3 38.57 -19.91 23.89
N THR A 4 39.67 -19.31 23.45
CA THR A 4 40.16 -18.03 23.97
C THR A 4 39.13 -16.94 23.66
N ARG A 5 38.94 -15.96 24.57
CA ARG A 5 37.97 -14.84 24.42
C ARG A 5 38.06 -14.15 23.05
N ARG A 6 39.28 -14.01 22.51
CA ARG A 6 39.54 -13.44 21.18
C ARG A 6 38.99 -14.29 20.04
N ALA A 7 39.20 -15.61 20.09
CA ALA A 7 38.67 -16.52 19.08
C ALA A 7 37.15 -16.46 19.07
N PHE A 8 36.52 -16.47 20.25
CA PHE A 8 35.07 -16.36 20.38
C PHE A 8 34.48 -15.09 19.75
N VAL A 9 35.11 -13.93 20.00
CA VAL A 9 34.67 -12.65 19.41
C VAL A 9 34.83 -12.64 17.89
N MET A 10 35.93 -13.21 17.37
CA MET A 10 36.18 -13.28 15.93
C MET A 10 35.18 -14.20 15.22
N THR A 11 34.86 -15.36 15.80
CA THR A 11 33.86 -16.27 15.22
C THR A 11 32.47 -15.64 15.21
N LEU A 12 32.10 -14.94 16.29
CA LEU A 12 30.80 -14.27 16.39
C LEU A 12 30.69 -13.10 15.40
N ALA A 13 31.73 -12.28 15.28
CA ALA A 13 31.77 -11.18 14.30
C ALA A 13 31.74 -11.70 12.85
N GLY A 14 32.49 -12.77 12.56
CA GLY A 14 32.47 -13.42 11.25
C GLY A 14 31.10 -13.99 10.90
N ALA A 15 30.40 -14.58 11.88
CA ALA A 15 29.04 -15.10 11.68
C ALA A 15 28.02 -13.98 11.39
N LEU A 16 28.11 -12.84 12.08
CA LEU A 16 27.23 -11.69 11.84
C LEU A 16 27.46 -11.02 10.48
N LEU A 17 28.71 -10.97 10.00
CA LEU A 17 29.04 -10.42 8.69
C LEU A 17 28.67 -11.37 7.54
N ALA A 18 28.59 -12.67 7.81
CA ALA A 18 28.22 -13.69 6.83
C ALA A 18 26.69 -13.83 6.64
N THR A 19 25.87 -13.26 7.54
CA THR A 19 24.42 -13.27 7.36
C THR A 19 24.00 -12.15 6.41
N PRO A 20 23.32 -12.46 5.29
CA PRO A 20 22.74 -11.42 4.46
C PRO A 20 21.72 -10.66 5.31
N LEU A 21 21.95 -9.35 5.47
CA LEU A 21 21.02 -8.41 6.09
C LEU A 21 19.83 -8.18 5.13
N SER A 22 19.14 -9.25 4.78
CA SER A 22 17.92 -9.18 4.00
C SER A 22 16.82 -8.69 4.93
N ALA A 23 16.74 -7.36 5.08
CA ALA A 23 15.52 -6.72 5.50
C ALA A 23 14.47 -7.07 4.43
N ALA A 24 13.77 -8.17 4.62
CA ALA A 24 12.67 -8.57 3.76
C ALA A 24 11.58 -7.49 3.91
N ALA A 25 11.60 -6.50 3.02
CA ALA A 25 10.51 -5.56 2.89
C ALA A 25 9.26 -6.38 2.59
N GLN A 26 8.28 -6.36 3.50
CA GLN A 26 7.02 -7.05 3.28
C GLN A 26 6.46 -6.59 1.92
N PRO A 27 5.93 -7.52 1.09
CA PRO A 27 5.33 -7.14 -0.18
C PRO A 27 4.25 -6.10 0.09
N ARG A 28 4.51 -4.86 -0.34
CA ARG A 28 3.65 -3.73 -0.07
C ARG A 28 2.37 -3.92 -0.87
N ARG A 29 1.31 -4.40 -0.20
CA ARG A 29 0.00 -4.54 -0.83
C ARG A 29 -0.47 -3.17 -1.34
N PRO A 30 -1.06 -3.08 -2.54
CA PRO A 30 -1.62 -1.83 -3.01
C PRO A 30 -2.68 -1.35 -2.02
N ALA A 31 -2.73 -0.03 -1.77
CA ALA A 31 -3.77 0.56 -0.96
C ALA A 31 -5.13 0.36 -1.65
N ARG A 32 -6.22 0.26 -0.89
CA ARG A 32 -7.58 0.18 -1.42
C ARG A 32 -8.42 1.29 -0.81
N ILE A 33 -9.14 2.04 -1.63
CA ILE A 33 -10.04 3.11 -1.18
C ILE A 33 -11.41 2.86 -1.81
N GLY A 34 -12.43 2.77 -0.98
CA GLY A 34 -13.83 2.78 -1.42
C GLY A 34 -14.32 4.21 -1.66
N VAL A 35 -14.97 4.44 -2.79
CA VAL A 35 -15.55 5.72 -3.16
C VAL A 35 -17.05 5.51 -3.40
N LEU A 36 -17.86 6.06 -2.49
CA LEU A 36 -19.32 6.03 -2.59
C LEU A 36 -19.81 7.34 -3.21
N LEU A 37 -20.56 7.26 -4.30
CA LEU A 37 -21.08 8.42 -5.03
C LEU A 37 -22.60 8.35 -5.18
N PHE A 38 -23.24 9.51 -5.27
CA PHE A 38 -24.64 9.57 -5.67
C PHE A 38 -24.79 9.33 -7.19
N SER A 39 -24.02 10.04 -8.01
CA SER A 39 -23.98 9.90 -9.48
C SER A 39 -22.91 8.89 -9.92
N THR A 40 -22.83 8.61 -11.22
CA THR A 40 -21.74 7.79 -11.77
C THR A 40 -20.39 8.53 -11.62
N PRO A 41 -19.25 7.81 -11.54
CA PRO A 41 -17.94 8.46 -11.50
C PRO A 41 -17.72 9.42 -12.66
N ALA A 42 -18.24 9.13 -13.86
CA ALA A 42 -18.11 10.02 -15.02
C ALA A 42 -18.92 11.32 -14.92
N ALA A 43 -20.00 11.32 -14.15
CA ALA A 43 -20.89 12.46 -13.98
C ALA A 43 -20.62 13.27 -12.70
N ASP A 44 -19.80 12.76 -11.79
CA ASP A 44 -19.42 13.50 -10.57
C ASP A 44 -18.35 14.55 -10.88
N PRO A 45 -18.62 15.85 -10.65
CA PRO A 45 -17.67 16.93 -10.98
C PRO A 45 -16.39 16.87 -10.15
N ASN A 46 -16.41 16.23 -8.97
CA ASN A 46 -15.28 16.17 -8.06
C ASN A 46 -14.33 15.01 -8.38
N ILE A 47 -14.74 14.03 -9.19
CA ILE A 47 -13.94 12.83 -9.43
C ILE A 47 -12.59 13.13 -10.08
N SER A 48 -12.58 14.12 -10.98
CA SER A 48 -11.40 14.48 -11.78
C SER A 48 -10.34 15.10 -10.87
N THR A 49 -10.76 16.07 -10.05
CA THR A 49 -9.95 16.71 -9.01
C THR A 49 -9.47 15.70 -7.97
N PHE A 50 -10.35 14.80 -7.50
CA PHE A 50 -9.96 13.74 -6.57
C PHE A 50 -8.86 12.85 -7.13
N ARG A 51 -9.04 12.36 -8.37
CA ARG A 51 -8.03 11.53 -9.05
C ARG A 51 -6.73 12.28 -9.30
N GLN A 52 -6.78 13.58 -9.54
CA GLN A 52 -5.57 14.38 -9.70
C GLN A 52 -4.83 14.54 -8.36
N ALA A 53 -5.53 14.94 -7.30
CA ALA A 53 -4.93 15.13 -5.98
C ALA A 53 -4.24 13.87 -5.45
N ILE A 54 -4.85 12.69 -5.61
CA ILE A 54 -4.22 11.43 -5.17
C ILE A 54 -2.99 11.08 -6.02
N ARG A 55 -2.99 11.39 -7.32
CA ARG A 55 -1.81 11.20 -8.18
C ARG A 55 -0.67 12.13 -7.79
N ASP A 56 -0.97 13.38 -7.44
CA ASP A 56 0.03 14.35 -7.00
C ASP A 56 0.68 13.93 -5.67
N LEU A 57 -0.06 13.18 -4.85
CA LEU A 57 0.45 12.52 -3.63
C LEU A 57 1.20 11.20 -3.91
N GLY A 58 1.38 10.82 -5.17
CA GLY A 58 2.08 9.61 -5.59
C GLY A 58 1.21 8.34 -5.58
N TRP A 59 -0.10 8.46 -5.38
CA TRP A 59 -1.04 7.34 -5.47
C TRP A 59 -1.60 7.22 -6.88
N VAL A 60 -1.23 6.14 -7.55
CA VAL A 60 -1.59 5.84 -8.93
C VAL A 60 -2.43 4.57 -8.95
N GLU A 61 -3.67 4.71 -9.41
CA GLU A 61 -4.61 3.61 -9.61
C GLU A 61 -3.99 2.53 -10.53
N GLY A 62 -4.09 1.26 -10.12
CA GLY A 62 -3.50 0.12 -10.82
C GLY A 62 -2.00 -0.12 -10.55
N ARG A 63 -1.30 0.83 -9.93
CA ARG A 63 0.12 0.68 -9.54
C ARG A 63 0.29 0.42 -8.05
N ASN A 64 -0.20 1.34 -7.23
CA ASN A 64 -0.06 1.29 -5.76
C ASN A 64 -1.37 1.61 -5.03
N LEU A 65 -2.46 1.80 -5.77
CA LEU A 65 -3.80 2.09 -5.28
C LEU A 65 -4.85 1.34 -6.13
N THR A 66 -5.93 0.89 -5.51
CA THR A 66 -7.15 0.43 -6.16
C THR A 66 -8.32 1.27 -5.66
N LEU A 67 -9.09 1.85 -6.58
CA LEU A 67 -10.32 2.57 -6.25
C LEU A 67 -11.51 1.66 -6.50
N GLU A 68 -12.34 1.49 -5.48
CA GLU A 68 -13.58 0.71 -5.58
C GLU A 68 -14.76 1.66 -5.58
N TYR A 69 -15.36 1.85 -6.75
CA TYR A 69 -16.50 2.74 -6.90
C TYR A 69 -17.81 2.00 -6.61
N ARG A 70 -18.62 2.59 -5.74
CA ARG A 70 -20.03 2.22 -5.54
C ARG A 70 -20.87 3.46 -5.76
N TYR A 71 -21.95 3.35 -6.52
CA TYR A 71 -22.72 4.53 -6.85
C TYR A 71 -24.19 4.26 -7.13
N ALA A 72 -25.00 5.27 -6.82
CA ALA A 72 -26.45 5.17 -6.88
C ALA A 72 -27.04 5.56 -8.25
N GLU A 73 -26.20 5.99 -9.20
CA GLU A 73 -26.64 6.43 -10.54
C GLU A 73 -27.72 7.52 -10.49
N GLY A 74 -27.65 8.41 -9.49
CA GLY A 74 -28.63 9.47 -9.26
C GLY A 74 -29.96 9.00 -8.67
N ARG A 75 -30.08 7.75 -8.22
CA ARG A 75 -31.30 7.16 -7.66
C ARG A 75 -31.14 6.91 -6.16
N VAL A 76 -31.84 7.68 -5.33
CA VAL A 76 -31.72 7.64 -3.86
C VAL A 76 -32.00 6.23 -3.32
N GLU A 77 -32.93 5.50 -3.93
CA GLU A 77 -33.34 4.16 -3.51
C GLU A 77 -32.20 3.13 -3.63
N ARG A 78 -31.19 3.40 -4.45
CA ARG A 78 -30.02 2.52 -4.60
C ARG A 78 -28.99 2.72 -3.49
N LEU A 79 -28.98 3.86 -2.79
CA LEU A 79 -27.98 4.16 -1.76
C LEU A 79 -27.97 3.15 -0.62
N SER A 80 -29.14 2.64 -0.23
CA SER A 80 -29.28 1.69 0.89
C SER A 80 -28.69 0.30 0.60
N GLY A 81 -28.44 -0.03 -0.67
CA GLY A 81 -27.89 -1.32 -1.10
C GLY A 81 -26.42 -1.28 -1.53
N LEU A 82 -25.74 -0.14 -1.36
CA LEU A 82 -24.34 0.07 -1.75
C LEU A 82 -23.35 -0.17 -0.62
#